data_AF-A0A835IG30-F1
#
_entry.id   AF-A0A835IG30-F1
#
_cell.length_a   1.000
_cell.length_b   1.000
_cell.length_c   1.000
_cell.angle_alpha   90.00
_cell.angle_beta   90.00
_cell.angle_gamma   90.00
#
_symmetry.space_group_name_H-M   'P 1'
#
loop_
_entity.id
_entity.type
_entity.pdbx_description
1 polymer ?
#
loop_
_entity_poly.entity_id
_entity_poly.type
_entity_poly.pdbx_seq_one_letter_code
_entity_poly.pdbx_strand_id
1 'polypeptide(L)'
;MRHSTLKKIFIKEMWNTVTNKFCRLNQEFFSHLKFELGQLRFAVSRTKDMEDRLIELEAMQKVLLEGTEAYDKLQTDVITAKESLTKILRSEDVKATLLDMVGRNELNRSLLTLLDENIANAQKVDQKQAAAYMEKVRAAVLKYMTVST
;
A
#
# COMPACT_ATOMS: atom_id res chain seq x y z
N MET A 1 33.59 4.05 -0.25
CA MET A 1 32.44 4.05 -1.19
C MET A 1 31.81 2.68 -1.47
N ARG A 2 32.54 1.53 -1.46
CA ARG A 2 31.95 0.19 -1.80
C ARG A 2 30.98 -0.40 -0.76
N HIS A 3 31.10 -0.02 0.51
CA HIS A 3 30.33 -0.63 1.60
C HIS A 3 28.84 -0.21 1.65
N SER A 4 28.47 0.94 1.07
CA SER A 4 27.08 1.41 1.04
C SER A 4 26.27 0.74 -0.07
N THR A 5 26.92 0.42 -1.19
CA THR A 5 26.30 -0.25 -2.34
C THR A 5 25.93 -1.69 -2.01
N LEU A 6 26.82 -2.41 -1.31
CA LEU A 6 26.57 -3.79 -0.86
C LEU A 6 25.41 -3.89 0.14
N LYS A 7 25.29 -2.94 1.09
CA LYS A 7 24.13 -2.88 1.99
C LYS A 7 22.82 -2.64 1.23
N LYS A 8 22.81 -1.79 0.21
CA LYS A 8 21.62 -1.54 -0.62
C LYS A 8 21.22 -2.76 -1.45
N ILE A 9 22.19 -3.47 -2.02
CA ILE A 9 21.95 -4.71 -2.78
C ILE A 9 21.39 -5.78 -1.85
N PHE A 10 22.01 -5.99 -0.68
CA PHE A 10 21.57 -6.98 0.29
C PHE A 10 20.17 -6.67 0.84
N ILE A 11 19.85 -5.41 1.13
CA ILE A 11 18.49 -5.02 1.55
C ILE A 11 17.49 -5.22 0.41
N LYS A 12 17.86 -4.93 -0.84
CA LYS A 12 17.00 -5.16 -2.01
C LYS A 12 16.76 -6.65 -2.26
N GLU A 13 17.78 -7.48 -2.15
CA GLU A 13 17.66 -8.94 -2.29
C GLU A 13 16.89 -9.54 -1.12
N MET A 14 17.12 -9.08 0.10
CA MET A 14 16.38 -9.54 1.29
C MET A 14 14.92 -9.07 1.23
N TRP A 15 14.66 -7.85 0.76
CA TRP A 15 13.30 -7.36 0.48
C TRP A 15 12.63 -8.19 -0.61
N ASN A 16 13.31 -8.43 -1.74
CA ASN A 16 12.83 -9.31 -2.80
C ASN A 16 12.59 -10.73 -2.31
N THR A 17 13.43 -11.26 -1.42
CA THR A 17 13.27 -12.60 -0.85
C THR A 17 12.09 -12.66 0.11
N VAL A 18 11.89 -11.60 0.91
CA VAL A 18 10.76 -11.46 1.84
C VAL A 18 9.46 -11.29 1.07
N THR A 19 9.40 -10.40 0.07
CA THR A 19 8.22 -10.23 -0.80
C THR A 19 7.95 -11.51 -1.58
N ASN A 20 8.97 -12.20 -2.08
CA ASN A 20 8.82 -13.47 -2.80
C ASN A 20 8.46 -14.66 -1.89
N LYS A 21 8.78 -14.63 -0.58
CA LYS A 21 8.31 -15.63 0.39
C LYS A 21 6.89 -15.36 0.90
N PHE A 22 6.41 -14.12 0.82
CA PHE A 22 5.00 -13.79 1.04
C PHE A 22 4.11 -14.11 -0.19
N CYS A 23 4.68 -14.60 -1.29
CA CYS A 23 3.94 -15.04 -2.48
C CYS A 23 3.29 -16.41 -2.29
N ARG A 24 2.03 -16.46 -1.86
CA ARG A 24 1.16 -17.63 -2.09
C ARG A 24 -0.10 -17.34 -2.90
N LEU A 25 -0.31 -16.10 -3.36
CA LEU A 25 -1.44 -15.68 -4.20
C LEU A 25 -0.96 -14.79 -5.34
N ASN A 26 -0.17 -15.34 -6.27
CA ASN A 26 0.36 -14.62 -7.44
C ASN A 26 -0.47 -14.91 -8.70
N GLN A 27 -0.15 -14.25 -9.82
CA GLN A 27 -0.87 -14.45 -11.07
C GLN A 27 -0.87 -15.91 -11.54
N GLU A 28 0.20 -16.66 -11.31
CA GLU A 28 0.30 -18.08 -11.64
C GLU A 28 -0.71 -18.92 -10.83
N PHE A 29 -0.79 -18.69 -9.51
CA PHE A 29 -1.78 -19.31 -8.64
C PHE A 29 -3.21 -19.03 -9.10
N PHE A 30 -3.55 -17.77 -9.39
CA PHE A 30 -4.90 -17.42 -9.85
C PHE A 30 -5.21 -17.98 -11.24
N SER A 31 -4.20 -18.07 -12.11
CA SER A 31 -4.35 -18.70 -13.43
C SER A 31 -4.61 -20.20 -13.31
N HIS A 32 -3.88 -20.88 -12.44
CA HIS A 32 -4.10 -22.29 -12.13
C HIS A 32 -5.47 -22.52 -11.48
N LEU A 33 -5.85 -21.72 -10.49
CA LEU A 33 -7.17 -21.80 -9.84
C LEU A 33 -8.31 -21.60 -10.84
N LYS A 34 -8.19 -20.62 -11.75
CA LYS A 34 -9.17 -20.37 -12.82
C LYS A 34 -9.27 -21.55 -13.79
N PHE A 35 -8.15 -22.22 -14.08
CA PHE A 35 -8.12 -23.41 -14.92
C PHE A 35 -8.82 -24.60 -14.25
N GLU A 36 -8.51 -24.89 -12.99
CA GLU A 36 -9.17 -25.96 -12.21
C GLU A 36 -10.67 -25.72 -12.04
N LEU A 37 -11.09 -24.48 -11.72
CA LEU A 37 -12.50 -24.10 -11.67
C LEU A 37 -13.19 -24.24 -13.03
N GLY A 38 -12.47 -23.97 -14.12
CA GLY A 38 -12.96 -24.21 -15.48
C GLY A 38 -13.24 -25.70 -15.73
N GLN A 39 -12.32 -26.59 -15.34
CA GLN A 39 -12.52 -28.03 -15.46
C GLN A 39 -13.74 -28.52 -14.67
N LEU A 40 -13.91 -28.03 -13.45
CA LEU A 40 -15.08 -28.36 -12.61
C LEU A 40 -16.39 -27.81 -13.20
N ARG A 41 -16.37 -26.59 -13.75
CA ARG A 41 -17.54 -25.95 -14.34
C ARG A 41 -18.05 -26.71 -15.56
N PHE A 42 -17.14 -27.23 -16.40
CA PHE A 42 -17.46 -27.90 -17.67
C PHE A 42 -17.40 -29.43 -17.61
N ALA A 43 -17.33 -30.03 -16.41
CA ALA A 43 -17.36 -31.49 -16.26
C ALA A 43 -18.67 -32.09 -16.80
N VAL A 44 -18.56 -33.16 -17.60
CA VAL A 44 -19.67 -33.82 -18.32
C VAL A 44 -20.70 -34.46 -17.38
N SER A 45 -20.27 -34.84 -16.17
CA SER A 45 -21.15 -35.33 -15.11
C SER A 45 -20.84 -34.60 -13.82
N ARG A 46 -21.84 -33.92 -13.25
CA ARG A 46 -21.71 -33.19 -11.99
C ARG A 46 -22.72 -33.74 -11.00
N THR A 47 -22.25 -34.04 -9.80
CA THR A 47 -23.11 -34.34 -8.66
C THR A 47 -23.47 -33.04 -7.94
N LYS A 48 -24.51 -33.06 -7.11
CA LYS A 48 -24.86 -31.91 -6.27
C LYS A 48 -23.70 -31.45 -5.37
N ASP A 49 -22.95 -32.40 -4.80
CA ASP A 49 -21.74 -32.13 -4.02
C ASP A 49 -20.67 -31.35 -4.82
N MET A 50 -20.48 -31.70 -6.10
CA MET A 50 -19.55 -30.97 -6.97
C MET A 50 -20.03 -29.54 -7.28
N GLU A 51 -21.33 -29.34 -7.41
CA GLU A 51 -21.91 -28.01 -7.64
C GLU A 51 -21.80 -27.12 -6.40
N ASP A 52 -22.11 -27.64 -5.21
CA ASP A 52 -21.98 -26.92 -3.94
C ASP A 52 -20.52 -26.51 -3.66
N ARG A 53 -19.57 -27.44 -3.91
CA ARG A 53 -18.13 -27.16 -3.79
C ARG A 53 -17.63 -26.14 -4.81
N LEU A 54 -18.18 -26.15 -6.03
CA LEU A 54 -17.81 -25.17 -7.06
C LEU A 54 -18.22 -23.75 -6.61
N ILE A 55 -19.41 -23.59 -6.05
CA ILE A 55 -19.90 -22.31 -5.53
C ILE A 55 -18.98 -21.80 -4.40
N GLU A 56 -18.63 -22.68 -3.46
CA GLU A 56 -17.74 -22.33 -2.35
C GLU A 56 -16.35 -21.88 -2.86
N LEU A 57 -15.76 -22.63 -3.81
CA LEU A 57 -14.46 -22.31 -4.35
C LEU A 57 -14.45 -21.01 -5.19
N GLU A 58 -15.52 -20.72 -5.92
CA GLU A 58 -15.68 -19.45 -6.64
C GLU A 58 -15.79 -18.26 -5.67
N ALA A 59 -16.53 -18.43 -4.57
CA ALA A 59 -16.60 -17.41 -3.51
C ALA A 59 -15.24 -17.17 -2.86
N MET A 60 -14.49 -18.24 -2.56
CA MET A 60 -13.12 -18.13 -2.03
C MET A 60 -12.17 -17.46 -3.02
N GLN A 61 -12.22 -17.81 -4.31
CA GLN A 61 -11.40 -17.15 -5.34
C GLN A 61 -11.65 -15.64 -5.35
N LYS A 62 -12.93 -15.22 -5.28
CA LYS A 62 -13.31 -13.81 -5.26
C LYS A 62 -12.75 -13.09 -4.03
N VAL A 63 -12.92 -13.67 -2.84
CA VAL A 63 -12.40 -13.08 -1.59
C VAL A 63 -10.87 -12.95 -1.63
N LEU A 64 -10.18 -13.95 -2.16
CA LEU A 64 -8.72 -13.91 -2.30
C LEU A 64 -8.27 -12.83 -3.28
N LEU A 65 -8.97 -12.66 -4.40
CA LEU A 65 -8.66 -11.62 -5.38
C LEU A 65 -8.87 -10.22 -4.79
N GLU A 66 -10.03 -9.98 -4.17
CA GLU A 66 -10.35 -8.72 -3.51
C GLU A 66 -9.34 -8.40 -2.39
N GLY A 67 -8.94 -9.42 -1.62
CA GLY A 67 -7.93 -9.29 -0.57
C GLY A 67 -6.55 -8.91 -1.12
N THR A 68 -6.10 -9.55 -2.21
CA THR A 68 -4.81 -9.22 -2.85
C THR A 68 -4.84 -7.81 -3.45
N GLU A 69 -5.89 -7.43 -4.17
CA GLU A 69 -6.04 -6.08 -4.73
C GLU A 69 -6.06 -5.01 -3.64
N ALA A 70 -6.79 -5.24 -2.54
CA ALA A 70 -6.81 -4.35 -1.40
C ALA A 70 -5.41 -4.23 -0.75
N TYR A 71 -4.68 -5.34 -0.63
CA TYR A 71 -3.32 -5.34 -0.09
C TYR A 71 -2.34 -4.56 -0.99
N ASP A 72 -2.37 -4.79 -2.30
CA ASP A 72 -1.52 -4.08 -3.27
C ASP A 72 -1.80 -2.58 -3.27
N LYS A 73 -3.08 -2.19 -3.15
CA LYS A 73 -3.48 -0.80 -3.00
C LYS A 73 -2.94 -0.21 -1.69
N LEU A 74 -3.10 -0.89 -0.56
CA LEU A 74 -2.55 -0.46 0.73
C LEU A 74 -1.02 -0.30 0.67
N GLN A 75 -0.32 -1.25 0.04
CA GLN A 75 1.13 -1.17 -0.13
C GLN A 75 1.52 0.07 -0.94
N THR A 76 0.84 0.31 -2.05
CA THR A 76 1.07 1.48 -2.91
C THR A 76 0.82 2.77 -2.13
N ASP A 77 -0.33 2.86 -1.45
CA ASP A 77 -0.71 4.02 -0.65
C ASP A 77 0.33 4.32 0.45
N VAL A 78 0.86 3.29 1.12
CA VAL A 78 1.90 3.44 2.15
C VAL A 78 3.22 3.94 1.54
N ILE A 79 3.64 3.39 0.40
CA ILE A 79 4.87 3.82 -0.30
C ILE A 79 4.73 5.28 -0.72
N THR A 80 3.64 5.62 -1.41
CA THR A 80 3.36 6.98 -1.89
C THR A 80 3.24 7.98 -0.74
N ALA A 81 2.58 7.61 0.37
CA ALA A 81 2.50 8.47 1.56
C ALA A 81 3.88 8.77 2.15
N LYS A 82 4.78 7.79 2.18
CA LYS A 82 6.13 7.93 2.73
C LYS A 82 7.02 8.80 1.84
N GLU A 83 6.93 8.64 0.52
CA GLU A 83 7.61 9.48 -0.47
C GLU A 83 7.10 10.93 -0.41
N SER A 84 5.78 11.11 -0.37
CA SER A 84 5.10 12.39 -0.22
C SER A 84 5.54 13.12 1.04
N LEU A 85 5.54 12.43 2.19
CA LEU A 85 5.99 13.02 3.44
C LEU A 85 7.47 13.42 3.38
N THR A 86 8.32 12.59 2.79
CA THR A 86 9.74 12.89 2.61
C THR A 86 9.95 14.14 1.75
N LYS A 87 9.18 14.28 0.66
CA LYS A 87 9.18 15.44 -0.23
C LYS A 87 8.79 16.71 0.53
N ILE A 88 7.73 16.65 1.34
CA ILE A 88 7.25 17.79 2.15
C ILE A 88 8.29 18.21 3.20
N LEU A 89 8.78 17.28 4.01
CA LEU A 89 9.68 17.59 5.14
C LEU A 89 11.07 18.07 4.70
N ARG A 90 11.48 17.78 3.47
CA ARG A 90 12.75 18.24 2.90
C ARG A 90 12.63 19.51 2.06
N SER A 91 11.41 20.01 1.88
CA SER A 91 11.17 21.16 1.02
C SER A 91 11.57 22.47 1.69
N GLU A 92 12.20 23.35 0.91
CA GLU A 92 12.44 24.75 1.28
C GLU A 92 11.15 25.57 1.24
N ASP A 93 10.24 25.25 0.30
CA ASP A 93 8.92 25.87 0.18
C ASP A 93 7.81 24.80 0.21
N VAL A 94 7.34 24.55 1.44
CA VAL A 94 6.25 23.61 1.71
C VAL A 94 4.98 23.98 0.95
N LYS A 95 4.68 25.27 0.77
CA LYS A 95 3.43 25.70 0.13
C LYS A 95 3.44 25.39 -1.37
N ALA A 96 4.52 25.75 -2.06
CA ALA A 96 4.69 25.40 -3.47
C ALA A 96 4.70 23.88 -3.69
N THR A 97 5.33 23.16 -2.76
CA THR A 97 5.38 21.68 -2.80
C THR A 97 3.99 21.07 -2.67
N LEU A 98 3.19 21.54 -1.70
CA LEU A 98 1.83 21.04 -1.52
C LEU A 98 0.94 21.34 -2.74
N LEU A 99 1.10 22.50 -3.39
CA LEU A 99 0.37 22.84 -4.63
C LEU A 99 0.70 21.88 -5.79
N ASP A 100 1.98 21.57 -6.02
CA ASP A 100 2.40 20.56 -7.03
C ASP A 100 1.82 19.17 -6.69
N MET A 101 1.86 18.79 -5.42
CA MET A 101 1.35 17.50 -4.94
C MET A 101 -0.17 17.37 -5.08
N VAL A 102 -0.94 18.44 -4.87
CA VAL A 102 -2.39 18.47 -5.18
C VAL A 102 -2.62 18.18 -6.66
N GLY A 103 -1.88 18.86 -7.55
CA GLY A 103 -2.03 18.68 -9.00
C GLY A 103 -1.71 17.26 -9.47
N ARG A 104 -0.90 16.52 -8.71
CA ARG A 104 -0.52 15.11 -8.98
C ARG A 104 -1.35 14.09 -8.21
N ASN A 105 -2.34 14.53 -7.42
CA ASN A 105 -3.14 13.66 -6.54
C ASN A 105 -2.27 12.87 -5.53
N GLU A 106 -1.16 13.46 -5.07
CA GLU A 106 -0.22 12.87 -4.10
C GLU A 106 -0.66 13.12 -2.64
N LEU A 107 -1.63 14.02 -2.40
CA LEU A 107 -2.20 14.26 -1.07
C LEU A 107 -3.36 13.30 -0.79
N ASN A 108 -3.11 12.29 0.05
CA ASN A 108 -4.08 11.24 0.35
C ASN A 108 -4.24 10.99 1.86
N ARG A 109 -5.22 10.14 2.23
CA ARG A 109 -5.52 9.84 3.63
C ARG A 109 -4.39 9.09 4.35
N SER A 110 -3.63 8.29 3.61
CA SER A 110 -2.48 7.56 4.14
C SER A 110 -1.35 8.50 4.55
N LEU A 111 -1.12 9.58 3.80
CA LEU A 111 -0.19 10.66 4.19
C LEU A 111 -0.58 11.30 5.52
N LEU A 112 -1.86 11.62 5.72
CA LEU A 112 -2.34 12.17 7.00
C LEU A 112 -2.13 11.19 8.15
N THR A 113 -2.46 9.91 7.94
CA THR A 113 -2.30 8.89 8.98
C THR A 113 -0.84 8.75 9.40
N LEU A 114 0.08 8.69 8.44
CA LEU A 114 1.51 8.63 8.70
C LEU A 114 2.03 9.89 9.42
N LEU A 115 1.51 11.06 9.06
CA LEU A 115 1.86 12.31 9.71
C LEU A 115 1.36 12.35 11.16
N ASP A 116 0.15 11.87 11.43
CA ASP A 116 -0.46 11.77 12.77
C ASP A 116 0.36 10.83 13.68
N GLU A 117 0.76 9.67 13.15
CA GLU A 117 1.65 8.73 13.86
C GLU A 117 3.00 9.37 14.19
N ASN A 118 3.61 10.09 13.25
CA ASN A 118 4.90 10.76 13.47
C ASN A 118 4.81 11.89 14.49
N ILE A 119 3.73 12.67 14.48
CA ILE A 119 3.46 13.70 15.48
C ILE A 119 3.32 13.06 16.86
N ALA A 120 2.49 12.02 16.99
CA ALA A 120 2.29 11.31 18.25
C ALA A 120 3.60 10.71 18.78
N ASN A 121 4.42 10.13 17.89
CA ASN A 121 5.73 9.59 18.25
C ASN A 121 6.70 10.70 18.71
N ALA A 122 6.78 11.82 17.99
CA ALA A 122 7.61 12.96 18.38
C ALA A 122 7.20 13.54 19.74
N GLN A 123 5.90 13.61 20.03
CA GLN A 123 5.39 14.02 21.34
C GLN A 123 5.80 13.03 22.44
N LYS A 124 5.69 11.71 22.20
CA LYS A 124 6.10 10.67 23.16
C LYS A 124 7.58 10.73 23.52
N VAL A 125 8.45 11.15 22.59
CA VAL A 125 9.90 11.26 22.81
C VAL A 125 10.36 12.71 23.09
N ASP A 126 9.44 13.58 23.49
CA ASP A 126 9.65 14.99 23.88
C ASP A 126 10.31 15.89 22.80
N GLN A 127 10.19 15.52 21.52
CA GLN A 127 10.64 16.32 20.39
C GLN A 127 9.62 17.41 20.02
N LYS A 128 9.35 18.34 20.94
CA LYS A 128 8.27 19.34 20.83
C LYS A 128 8.36 20.23 19.59
N GLN A 129 9.56 20.64 19.20
CA GLN A 129 9.75 21.47 18.00
C GLN A 129 9.40 20.72 16.71
N ALA A 130 9.82 19.45 16.60
CA ALA A 130 9.49 18.61 15.45
C ALA A 130 7.98 18.34 15.38
N ALA A 131 7.35 18.04 16.52
CA ALA A 131 5.90 17.87 16.60
C ALA A 131 5.15 19.14 16.16
N ALA A 132 5.55 20.31 16.67
CA ALA A 132 4.93 21.60 16.31
C ALA A 132 5.09 21.95 14.82
N TYR A 133 6.24 21.63 14.22
CA TYR A 133 6.45 21.79 12.79
C TYR A 133 5.54 20.85 11.99
N MET A 134 5.49 19.56 12.34
CA MET A 134 4.64 18.57 11.67
C MET A 134 3.15 18.89 11.80
N GLU A 135 2.70 19.46 12.92
CA GLU A 135 1.31 19.94 13.09
C GLU A 135 0.96 21.08 12.12
N LYS A 136 1.90 22.01 11.87
CA LYS A 136 1.71 23.06 10.86
C LYS A 136 1.62 22.47 9.46
N VAL A 137 2.47 21.50 9.14
CA VAL A 137 2.42 20.76 7.88
C VAL A 137 1.09 20.03 7.74
N ARG A 138 0.63 19.35 8.79
CA ARG A 138 -0.65 18.64 8.82
C ARG A 138 -1.84 19.55 8.52
N ALA A 139 -1.89 20.71 9.16
CA ALA A 139 -2.92 21.71 8.91
C ALA A 139 -2.91 22.19 7.45
N ALA A 140 -1.72 22.38 6.86
CA ALA A 140 -1.58 22.76 5.46
C ALA A 140 -2.07 21.64 4.52
N VAL A 141 -1.64 20.39 4.74
CA VAL A 141 -2.10 19.22 3.96
C VAL A 141 -3.61 19.11 4.00
N LEU A 142 -4.23 19.18 5.18
CA LEU A 142 -5.69 19.14 5.34
C LEU A 142 -6.38 20.23 4.53
N LYS A 143 -5.90 21.47 4.62
CA LYS A 143 -6.45 22.60 3.86
C LYS A 143 -6.46 22.33 2.37
N TYR A 144 -5.36 21.82 1.82
CA TYR A 144 -5.24 21.54 0.39
C TYR A 144 -6.10 20.35 -0.06
N MET A 145 -6.28 19.33 0.79
CA MET A 145 -7.19 18.22 0.51
C MET A 145 -8.66 18.66 0.47
N THR A 146 -9.07 19.58 1.35
CA THR A 146 -10.46 20.06 1.42
C THR A 146 -10.83 21.11 0.37
N VAL A 147 -9.84 21.71 -0.30
CA VAL A 147 -10.07 22.73 -1.35
C VAL A 147 -10.28 22.10 -2.73
N SER A 148 -9.98 20.81 -2.89
CA SER A 148 -10.09 20.07 -4.16
C SER A 148 -11.43 19.34 -4.37
N THR A 149 -12.43 19.59 -3.52
CA THR A 149 -13.83 19.14 -3.69
C THR A 149 -14.72 20.30 -4.11
#